data_AF-A0A7H9CHH8-F1
#
_entry.id   AF-A0A7H9CHH8-F1
#
_cell.length_a   1.000
_cell.length_b   1.000
_cell.length_c   1.000
_cell.angle_alpha   90.00
_cell.angle_beta   90.00
_cell.angle_gamma   90.00
#
_symmetry.space_group_name_H-M   'P 1'
#
loop_
_entity.id
_entity.type
_entity.pdbx_description
1 polymer ?
#
loop_
_entity_poly.entity_id
_entity_poly.type
_entity_poly.pdbx_seq_one_letter_code
_entity_poly.pdbx_strand_id
1 'polypeptide(L)'
;MKKWFDEDYEFELEVRGFLRGDKTEGYCRNGEEIGDSYKCTYGCPTNSQGQGICSKMMMILFPLMEAVRSGGDLRNLGGQSKFSKDIVCPDGCVIFKLTANKTNKPNFFKVINESK
;
A
#
# COMPACT_ATOMS: atom_id res chain seq x y z
N MET A 1 -13.75 16.26 -0.59
CA MET A 1 -12.88 16.87 0.44
C MET A 1 -11.94 17.87 -0.23
N LYS A 2 -11.61 18.99 0.41
CA LYS A 2 -10.53 19.87 -0.07
C LYS A 2 -9.19 19.28 0.37
N LYS A 3 -8.31 18.95 -0.58
CA LYS A 3 -6.99 18.39 -0.32
C LYS A 3 -6.00 19.54 -0.12
N TRP A 4 -5.69 19.83 1.14
CA TRP A 4 -4.80 20.95 1.52
C TRP A 4 -3.31 20.59 1.52
N PHE A 5 -3.01 19.30 1.51
CA PHE A 5 -1.65 18.80 1.59
C PHE A 5 -1.40 17.70 0.55
N ASP A 6 -0.26 17.80 -0.12
CA ASP A 6 0.23 16.80 -1.06
C ASP A 6 1.23 15.89 -0.35
N GLU A 7 0.91 14.60 -0.26
CA GLU A 7 1.76 13.60 0.40
C GLU A 7 3.11 13.42 -0.30
N ASP A 8 4.15 13.15 0.48
CA ASP A 8 5.54 12.91 0.04
C ASP A 8 5.75 11.53 -0.60
N TYR A 9 4.78 10.63 -0.46
CA TYR A 9 4.75 9.32 -1.09
C TYR A 9 3.39 8.99 -1.72
N GLU A 10 3.45 8.25 -2.82
CA GLU A 10 2.36 7.45 -3.38
C GLU A 10 2.69 5.98 -3.15
N PHE A 11 1.70 5.20 -2.73
CA PHE A 11 1.80 3.77 -2.53
C PHE A 11 1.00 3.06 -3.61
N GLU A 12 1.64 2.08 -4.23
CA GLU A 12 1.04 1.20 -5.22
C GLU A 12 1.04 -0.23 -4.67
N LEU A 13 -0.09 -0.91 -4.82
CA LEU A 13 -0.20 -2.34 -4.60
C LEU A 13 -0.54 -3.01 -5.92
N GLU A 14 0.11 -4.13 -6.18
CA GLU A 14 -0.18 -4.98 -7.34
C GLU A 14 -0.35 -6.43 -6.89
N VAL A 15 -1.40 -7.09 -7.35
CA VAL A 15 -1.59 -8.52 -7.11
C VAL A 15 -0.61 -9.30 -7.98
N ARG A 16 0.28 -10.06 -7.34
CA ARG A 16 1.33 -10.84 -8.00
C ARG A 16 1.01 -12.32 -8.12
N GLY A 17 0.09 -12.81 -7.30
CA GLY A 17 -0.26 -14.22 -7.28
C GLY A 17 -1.13 -14.57 -6.10
N PHE A 18 -1.33 -15.86 -5.91
CA PHE A 18 -2.15 -16.42 -4.86
C PHE A 18 -1.30 -17.32 -3.98
N LEU A 19 -1.59 -17.34 -2.68
CA LEU A 19 -0.82 -18.18 -1.75
C LEU A 19 -1.13 -19.67 -1.98
N ARG A 20 -2.35 -19.98 -2.42
CA ARG A 20 -2.85 -21.35 -2.62
C ARG A 20 -3.50 -21.46 -3.99
N GLY A 21 -2.95 -22.31 -4.84
CA GLY A 21 -3.50 -22.59 -6.17
C GLY A 21 -3.29 -21.44 -7.17
N ASP A 22 -4.17 -21.38 -8.16
CA ASP A 22 -4.09 -20.54 -9.34
C ASP A 22 -5.30 -19.62 -9.53
N LYS A 23 -6.24 -19.59 -8.57
CA LYS A 23 -7.46 -18.77 -8.65
C LYS A 23 -8.00 -18.30 -7.29
N THR A 24 -8.87 -17.30 -7.34
CA THR A 24 -9.49 -16.66 -6.16
C THR A 24 -10.99 -16.86 -6.03
N GLU A 25 -11.65 -17.45 -7.04
CA GLU A 25 -13.08 -17.75 -7.04
C GLU A 25 -13.47 -18.59 -5.82
N GLY A 26 -14.42 -18.11 -5.02
CA GLY A 26 -14.85 -18.77 -3.78
C GLY A 26 -13.85 -18.68 -2.62
N TYR A 27 -12.74 -17.95 -2.78
CA TYR A 27 -11.68 -17.85 -1.79
C TYR A 27 -11.31 -16.41 -1.40
N CYS A 28 -11.31 -15.48 -2.34
CA CYS A 28 -11.15 -14.05 -2.09
C CYS A 28 -12.50 -13.32 -2.18
N ARG A 29 -12.96 -12.74 -1.06
CA ARG A 29 -14.22 -11.99 -1.02
C ARG A 29 -14.21 -10.70 -1.84
N ASN A 30 -13.02 -10.16 -2.13
CA ASN A 30 -12.85 -8.98 -2.98
C ASN A 30 -12.69 -9.34 -4.47
N GLY A 31 -12.56 -10.63 -4.80
CA GLY A 31 -12.42 -11.08 -6.19
C GLY A 31 -11.13 -10.65 -6.88
N GLU A 32 -10.04 -10.47 -6.13
CA GLU A 32 -8.74 -10.03 -6.68
C GLU A 32 -8.20 -10.99 -7.75
N GLU A 33 -7.66 -10.44 -8.83
CA GLU A 33 -6.99 -11.15 -9.92
C GLU A 33 -5.55 -10.67 -10.11
N ILE A 34 -4.69 -11.52 -10.71
CA ILE A 34 -3.30 -11.15 -10.99
C ILE A 34 -3.27 -9.95 -11.94
N GLY A 35 -2.51 -8.92 -11.57
CA GLY A 35 -2.44 -7.66 -12.30
C GLY A 35 -3.38 -6.57 -11.80
N ASP A 36 -4.32 -6.90 -10.89
CA ASP A 36 -5.08 -5.87 -10.19
C ASP A 36 -4.14 -4.93 -9.44
N SER A 37 -4.43 -3.63 -9.55
CA SER A 37 -3.60 -2.59 -8.98
C SER A 37 -4.42 -1.55 -8.22
N TYR A 38 -3.84 -1.09 -7.12
CA TYR A 38 -4.42 -0.10 -6.23
C TYR A 38 -3.41 1.00 -5.97
N LYS A 39 -3.88 2.23 -5.83
CA LYS A 39 -3.02 3.36 -5.46
C LYS A 39 -3.63 4.16 -4.32
N CYS A 40 -2.78 4.68 -3.46
CA CYS A 40 -3.15 5.75 -2.56
C CYS A 40 -1.98 6.68 -2.25
N THR A 41 -2.32 7.86 -1.75
CA THR A 41 -1.35 8.78 -1.14
C THR A 41 -1.52 8.79 0.38
N TYR A 42 -2.72 9.08 0.89
CA TYR A 42 -3.03 9.06 2.33
C TYR A 42 -4.16 8.07 2.70
N GLY A 43 -5.24 8.07 1.91
CA GLY A 43 -6.41 7.22 2.16
C GLY A 43 -6.17 5.73 1.91
N CYS A 44 -7.23 4.93 2.03
CA CYS A 44 -7.19 3.52 1.65
C CYS A 44 -6.93 3.37 0.14
N PRO A 45 -6.09 2.39 -0.28
CA PRO A 45 -5.86 2.10 -1.68
C PRO A 45 -7.14 1.81 -2.45
N THR A 46 -7.29 2.42 -3.62
CA THR A 46 -8.39 2.18 -4.57
C THR A 46 -7.84 1.82 -5.95
N ASN A 47 -8.55 0.95 -6.67
CA ASN A 47 -8.25 0.66 -8.07
C ASN A 47 -8.74 1.78 -9.00
N SER A 48 -8.50 1.64 -10.30
CA SER A 48 -8.93 2.60 -11.33
C SER A 48 -10.44 2.80 -11.42
N GLN A 49 -11.23 1.85 -10.93
CA GLN A 49 -12.70 1.90 -10.88
C GLN A 49 -13.21 2.50 -9.55
N GLY A 50 -12.31 2.93 -8.66
CA GLY A 50 -12.66 3.48 -7.35
C GLY A 50 -13.07 2.43 -6.31
N GLN A 51 -12.88 1.14 -6.59
CA GLN A 51 -13.10 0.08 -5.61
C GLN A 51 -11.92 0.00 -4.65
N GLY A 52 -12.22 -0.07 -3.36
CA GLY A 52 -11.21 -0.15 -2.31
C GLY A 52 -10.65 -1.55 -2.13
N ILE A 53 -9.40 -1.62 -1.69
CA ILE A 53 -8.82 -2.87 -1.20
C ILE A 53 -9.59 -3.38 0.04
N CYS A 54 -9.60 -4.70 0.26
CA CYS A 54 -10.22 -5.30 1.44
C CYS A 54 -9.72 -4.66 2.74
N SER A 55 -10.64 -4.29 3.64
CA SER A 55 -10.31 -3.61 4.90
C SER A 55 -9.32 -4.35 5.79
N LYS A 56 -9.30 -5.68 5.74
CA LYS A 56 -8.31 -6.49 6.49
C LYS A 56 -6.88 -6.20 6.06
N MET A 57 -6.65 -5.89 4.78
CA MET A 57 -5.32 -5.55 4.28
C MET A 57 -4.74 -4.32 4.98
N MET A 58 -5.59 -3.37 5.37
CA MET A 58 -5.13 -2.15 6.03
C MET A 58 -4.43 -2.40 7.36
N MET A 59 -4.71 -3.52 8.04
CA MET A 59 -3.99 -3.90 9.27
C MET A 59 -2.49 -4.14 9.01
N ILE A 60 -2.11 -4.55 7.80
CA ILE A 60 -0.72 -4.74 7.39
C ILE A 60 -0.19 -3.50 6.66
N LEU A 61 -1.01 -2.88 5.80
CA LEU A 61 -0.54 -1.77 4.96
C LEU A 61 -0.28 -0.50 5.75
N PHE A 62 -1.16 -0.18 6.70
CA PHE A 62 -1.00 1.03 7.51
C PHE A 62 0.38 1.13 8.17
N PRO A 63 0.86 0.14 8.96
CA PRO A 63 2.17 0.22 9.58
C PRO A 63 3.33 0.26 8.57
N LEU A 64 3.21 -0.42 7.42
CA LEU A 64 4.25 -0.37 6.38
C LEU A 64 4.34 1.00 5.70
N MET A 65 3.20 1.62 5.40
CA MET A 65 3.16 2.97 4.83
C MET A 65 3.71 3.99 5.81
N GLU A 66 3.33 3.91 7.10
CA GLU A 66 3.86 4.80 8.14
C GLU A 66 5.37 4.61 8.36
N ALA A 67 5.88 3.38 8.26
CA ALA A 67 7.32 3.12 8.32
C ALA A 67 8.07 3.85 7.19
N VAL A 68 7.52 3.84 5.97
CA VAL A 68 8.11 4.58 4.83
C VAL A 68 8.02 6.10 5.04
N ARG A 69 6.86 6.62 5.44
CA ARG A 69 6.67 8.07 5.72
C ARG A 69 7.59 8.59 6.81
N SER A 70 7.93 7.74 7.77
CA SER A 70 8.88 8.05 8.84
C SER A 70 10.36 8.01 8.40
N GLY A 71 10.63 7.77 7.11
CA GLY A 71 11.98 7.67 6.57
C GLY A 71 12.63 6.30 6.76
N GLY A 72 11.85 5.29 7.12
CA GLY A 72 12.29 3.93 7.35
C GLY A 72 12.71 3.18 6.08
N ASP A 73 13.04 1.90 6.28
CA ASP A 73 13.51 0.99 5.23
C ASP A 73 12.75 -0.33 5.32
N LEU A 74 11.98 -0.66 4.27
CA LEU A 74 11.15 -1.86 4.26
C LEU A 74 11.96 -3.17 4.31
N ARG A 75 13.26 -3.16 4.03
CA ARG A 75 14.12 -4.35 4.20
C ARG A 75 14.17 -4.82 5.66
N ASN A 76 14.10 -3.88 6.61
CA ASN A 76 14.03 -4.19 8.04
C ASN A 76 12.72 -4.88 8.44
N LEU A 77 11.71 -4.85 7.56
CA LEU A 77 10.43 -5.51 7.72
C LEU A 77 10.30 -6.69 6.75
N GLY A 78 11.41 -7.18 6.17
CA GLY A 78 11.43 -8.29 5.21
C GLY A 78 10.94 -7.90 3.81
N GLY A 79 11.17 -6.65 3.40
CA GLY A 79 10.98 -6.19 2.02
C GLY A 79 12.18 -6.50 1.14
N GLN A 80 11.93 -6.60 -0.17
CA GLN A 80 12.93 -6.86 -1.20
C GLN A 80 13.81 -5.63 -1.46
N SER A 81 13.29 -4.43 -1.19
CA SER A 81 14.03 -3.18 -1.30
C SER A 81 13.60 -2.19 -0.22
N LYS A 82 14.27 -1.04 -0.16
CA LYS A 82 13.91 0.03 0.78
C LYS A 82 12.44 0.45 0.69
N PHE A 83 11.87 0.36 -0.51
CA PHE A 83 10.53 0.87 -0.82
C PHE A 83 9.61 -0.19 -1.42
N SER A 84 9.96 -1.48 -1.34
CA SER A 84 9.09 -2.55 -1.84
C SER A 84 9.06 -3.76 -0.91
N LYS A 85 7.88 -4.34 -0.76
CA LYS A 85 7.63 -5.52 0.06
C LYS A 85 6.48 -6.35 -0.50
N ASP A 86 6.70 -7.66 -0.64
CA ASP A 86 5.60 -8.60 -0.87
C ASP A 86 4.88 -8.95 0.43
N ILE A 87 3.55 -9.04 0.35
CA ILE A 87 2.63 -9.16 1.47
C ILE A 87 1.57 -10.19 1.12
N VAL A 88 1.38 -11.15 2.00
CA VAL A 88 0.24 -12.07 1.94
C VAL A 88 -0.93 -11.44 2.70
N CYS A 89 -2.14 -11.50 2.13
CA CYS A 89 -3.30 -10.97 2.82
C CYS A 89 -3.60 -11.71 4.13
N PRO A 90 -4.26 -11.08 5.12
CA PRO A 90 -4.56 -11.74 6.39
C PRO A 90 -5.39 -13.02 6.27
N ASP A 91 -6.21 -13.13 5.22
CA ASP A 91 -7.02 -14.33 4.95
C ASP A 91 -6.19 -15.43 4.25
N GLY A 92 -4.93 -15.16 3.90
CA GLY A 92 -4.01 -16.12 3.28
C GLY A 92 -4.32 -16.41 1.83
N CYS A 93 -5.06 -15.55 1.13
CA CYS A 93 -5.53 -15.80 -0.23
C CYS A 93 -4.58 -15.25 -1.30
N VAL A 94 -4.26 -13.96 -1.20
CA VAL A 94 -3.66 -13.17 -2.28
C VAL A 94 -2.29 -12.62 -1.84
N ILE A 95 -1.34 -12.60 -2.77
CA ILE A 95 -0.02 -12.02 -2.60
C ILE A 95 0.01 -10.68 -3.33
N PHE A 96 0.24 -9.61 -2.58
CA PHE A 96 0.38 -8.26 -3.07
C PHE A 96 1.84 -7.83 -3.02
N LYS A 97 2.29 -7.09 -4.03
CA LYS A 97 3.53 -6.31 -3.96
C LYS A 97 3.20 -4.86 -3.62
N LEU A 98 3.66 -4.40 -2.46
CA LEU A 98 3.65 -2.98 -2.11
C LEU A 98 4.89 -2.31 -2.72
N THR A 99 4.70 -1.13 -3.32
CA THR A 99 5.76 -0.23 -3.78
C THR A 99 5.46 1.19 -3.32
N ALA A 100 6.46 1.85 -2.72
CA ALA A 100 6.36 3.25 -2.33
C ALA A 100 7.17 4.13 -3.29
N ASN A 101 6.51 5.13 -3.86
CA ASN A 101 7.06 6.04 -4.85
C ASN A 101 7.13 7.45 -4.24
N LYS A 102 8.32 8.05 -4.24
CA LYS A 102 8.49 9.40 -3.69
C LYS A 102 7.95 10.43 -4.68
N THR A 103 7.13 11.37 -4.21
CA THR A 103 6.42 12.35 -5.07
C THR A 103 7.14 13.70 -5.19
N ASN A 104 8.35 13.82 -4.62
CA ASN A 104 9.11 15.07 -4.46
C ASN A 104 8.39 16.16 -3.64
N LYS A 105 7.25 15.84 -3.01
CA LYS A 105 6.56 16.74 -2.08
C LYS A 105 7.23 16.69 -0.71
N PRO A 106 7.11 17.76 0.09
CA PRO A 106 7.77 17.82 1.38
C PRO A 106 7.05 16.93 2.40
N ASN A 107 7.78 16.48 3.41
CA ASN A 107 7.21 15.66 4.46
C ASN A 107 6.32 16.50 5.39
N PHE A 108 5.08 16.04 5.62
CA PHE A 108 4.08 16.75 6.42
C PHE A 108 4.59 17.20 7.80
N PHE A 109 5.24 16.30 8.52
CA PHE A 109 5.71 16.58 9.88
C PHE A 109 6.92 17.51 9.92
N LYS A 110 7.70 17.61 8.84
CA LYS A 110 8.84 18.54 8.77
C LYS A 110 8.41 19.96 8.46
N VAL A 111 7.48 20.14 7.53
CA VAL A 111 7.02 21.48 7.10
C VAL A 111 6.28 22.22 8.22
N ILE A 112 5.45 21.51 8.99
CA ILE A 112 4.68 22.13 10.08
C ILE A 112 5.58 22.68 11.19
N ASN A 113 6.74 22.03 11.41
CA ASN A 113 7.68 22.44 12.45
C ASN A 113 8.57 23.62 12.03
N GLU A 114 8.65 23.95 10.74
CA GLU A 114 9.38 25.12 10.21
C GLU A 114 8.50 26.39 10.16
N SER A 115 7.17 26.23 10.30
CA SER A 115 6.19 27.33 10.24
C SER A 115 5.79 27.87 11.63
N LYS A 116 6.50 27.46 12.68
CA LYS A 116 6.35 27.95 14.07
C LYS A 116 7.63 28.64 14.49
#